data_AF-A0A834F4B8-F1
#
_entry.id   AF-A0A834F4B8-F1
#
_cell.length_a   1.000
_cell.length_b   1.000
_cell.length_c   1.000
_cell.angle_alpha   90.00
_cell.angle_beta   90.00
_cell.angle_gamma   90.00
#
_symmetry.space_group_name_H-M   'P 1'
#
loop_
_entity.id
_entity.type
_entity.pdbx_description
1 polymer ?
#
loop_
_entity_poly.entity_id
_entity_poly.type
_entity_poly.pdbx_seq_one_letter_code
_entity_poly.pdbx_strand_id
1 'polypeptide(L)'
;MLVKKRMSAGREKCAAPLWRVFPHLALCGTLVAYAALGALVFQRIEGGNKPSKIQEEYREFLGEVVDIVRNHSENTSCSHGCLVKHVENKMKNFNSIWFQNPDYWTFFGSMFFCCTVFTTVGYGEIYPVTLSGKVVCVLYAMVGIPLMLLVILDVGDFLALLMTRAYVQAHAFFKDLRSQKWSPGKAQDRASDTRRRGLDDGTFVFSHDVVALEPLDIRQVLRSQADVRHKSIQLQNNKEIFEKILARDNLQRKGPLLRTFSCPELNQLPNPPKGFTMWDFTGLGDGMDKLDVPFVLILFVVFAYICLGGLILPLWEKDFRDFDPYYFCFITLTTIGFGDIIPKHPKYFMLISLFIIVGMAIMSMAFKLSQTRIVNFYRKCIKLITRGNYEVFNNKDKKLDDS
;
A
#
# COMPACT_ATOMS: atom_id res chain seq x y z
N MET A 1 -51.90 -27.76 -2.15
CA MET A 1 -50.58 -27.44 -1.57
C MET A 1 -49.39 -27.62 -2.53
N LEU A 2 -49.40 -28.57 -3.47
CA LEU A 2 -48.27 -28.84 -4.38
C LEU A 2 -48.02 -27.75 -5.46
N VAL A 3 -49.05 -27.05 -5.93
CA VAL A 3 -48.92 -25.98 -6.94
C VAL A 3 -48.25 -24.72 -6.38
N LYS A 4 -48.53 -24.38 -5.11
CA LYS A 4 -47.89 -23.24 -4.41
C LYS A 4 -46.39 -23.47 -4.19
N LYS A 5 -45.96 -24.74 -4.03
CA LYS A 5 -44.55 -25.13 -3.88
C LYS A 5 -43.78 -25.04 -5.20
N ARG A 6 -44.41 -25.36 -6.35
CA ARG A 6 -43.79 -25.19 -7.69
C ARG A 6 -43.65 -23.73 -8.12
N MET A 7 -44.61 -22.85 -7.78
CA MET A 7 -44.51 -21.41 -8.07
C MET A 7 -43.46 -20.70 -7.21
N SER A 8 -43.29 -21.11 -5.95
CA SER A 8 -42.21 -20.61 -5.07
C SER A 8 -40.83 -21.06 -5.56
N ALA A 9 -40.68 -22.32 -5.98
CA ALA A 9 -39.42 -22.86 -6.48
C ALA A 9 -38.97 -22.22 -7.81
N GLY A 10 -39.91 -21.79 -8.66
CA GLY A 10 -39.59 -21.04 -9.88
C GLY A 10 -39.08 -19.61 -9.62
N ARG A 11 -39.59 -18.96 -8.57
CA ARG A 11 -39.19 -17.60 -8.16
C ARG A 11 -37.81 -17.57 -7.50
N GLU A 12 -37.48 -18.59 -6.72
CA GLU A 12 -36.16 -18.72 -6.06
C GLU A 12 -35.03 -19.05 -7.05
N LYS A 13 -35.31 -19.84 -8.10
CA LYS A 13 -34.32 -20.16 -9.15
C LYS A 13 -33.91 -18.94 -10.01
N CYS A 14 -34.83 -18.01 -10.26
CA CYS A 14 -34.52 -16.76 -10.97
C CYS A 14 -33.78 -15.73 -10.08
N ALA A 15 -33.95 -15.79 -8.77
CA ALA A 15 -33.29 -14.85 -7.84
C ALA A 15 -31.82 -15.22 -7.54
N ALA A 16 -31.45 -16.51 -7.62
CA ALA A 16 -30.10 -16.99 -7.33
C ALA A 16 -28.97 -16.32 -8.16
N PRO A 17 -29.07 -16.16 -9.50
CA PRO A 17 -28.05 -15.45 -10.27
C PRO A 17 -28.04 -13.94 -9.96
N LEU A 18 -29.19 -13.34 -9.69
CA LEU A 18 -29.31 -11.90 -9.35
C LEU A 18 -28.57 -11.57 -8.05
N TRP A 19 -28.72 -12.42 -7.03
CA TRP A 19 -28.03 -12.27 -5.74
C TRP A 19 -26.51 -12.50 -5.84
N ARG A 20 -26.03 -13.22 -6.86
CA ARG A 20 -24.59 -13.40 -7.13
C ARG A 20 -23.95 -12.14 -7.72
N VAL A 21 -24.68 -11.42 -8.57
CA VAL A 21 -24.19 -10.19 -9.23
C VAL A 21 -24.41 -8.94 -8.36
N PHE A 22 -25.37 -9.00 -7.43
CA PHE A 22 -25.72 -7.89 -6.53
C PHE A 22 -24.52 -7.25 -5.80
N PRO A 23 -23.58 -8.00 -5.19
CA PRO A 23 -22.38 -7.41 -4.57
C PRO A 23 -21.50 -6.63 -5.55
N HIS A 24 -21.43 -7.04 -6.81
CA HIS A 24 -20.63 -6.32 -7.81
C HIS A 24 -21.34 -5.04 -8.27
N LEU A 25 -22.66 -5.10 -8.49
CA LEU A 25 -23.47 -3.93 -8.83
C LEU A 25 -23.53 -2.92 -7.69
N ALA A 26 -23.60 -3.37 -6.44
CA ALA A 26 -23.56 -2.51 -5.27
C ALA A 26 -22.24 -1.74 -5.18
N LEU A 27 -21.10 -2.41 -5.44
CA LEU A 27 -19.78 -1.76 -5.46
C LEU A 27 -19.73 -0.68 -6.56
N CYS A 28 -20.13 -1.03 -7.78
CA CYS A 28 -20.20 -0.05 -8.89
C CYS A 28 -21.14 1.11 -8.55
N GLY A 29 -22.29 0.85 -7.95
CA GLY A 29 -23.24 1.88 -7.51
C GLY A 29 -22.63 2.83 -6.47
N THR A 30 -21.87 2.31 -5.50
CA THR A 30 -21.16 3.15 -4.53
C THR A 30 -20.09 4.04 -5.18
N LEU A 31 -19.40 3.54 -6.22
CA LEU A 31 -18.42 4.33 -6.97
C LEU A 31 -19.10 5.48 -7.74
N VAL A 32 -20.23 5.22 -8.39
CA VAL A 32 -21.02 6.25 -9.09
C VAL A 32 -21.52 7.32 -8.10
N ALA A 33 -22.01 6.90 -6.93
CA ALA A 33 -22.43 7.83 -5.88
C ALA A 33 -21.28 8.69 -5.35
N TYR A 34 -20.08 8.10 -5.17
CA TYR A 34 -18.88 8.83 -4.76
C TYR A 34 -18.46 9.86 -5.82
N ALA A 35 -18.51 9.50 -7.10
CA ALA A 35 -18.24 10.43 -8.20
C ALA A 35 -19.26 11.57 -8.26
N ALA A 36 -20.55 11.29 -8.05
CA ALA A 36 -21.59 12.32 -7.99
C ALA A 36 -21.40 13.28 -6.81
N LEU A 37 -21.01 12.76 -5.63
CA LEU A 37 -20.67 13.58 -4.47
C LEU A 37 -19.44 14.46 -4.75
N GLY A 38 -18.40 13.89 -5.37
CA GLY A 38 -17.23 14.65 -5.81
C GLY A 38 -17.60 15.78 -6.80
N ALA A 39 -18.46 15.49 -7.77
CA ALA A 39 -18.94 16.47 -8.72
C ALA A 39 -19.66 17.65 -8.03
N LEU A 40 -20.53 17.37 -7.04
CA LEU A 40 -21.19 18.42 -6.26
C LEU A 40 -20.21 19.26 -5.44
N VAL A 41 -19.22 18.61 -4.82
CA VAL A 41 -18.19 19.30 -4.02
C VAL A 41 -17.36 20.21 -4.89
N PHE A 42 -16.78 19.70 -5.99
CA PHE A 42 -15.94 20.50 -6.88
C PHE A 42 -16.75 21.56 -7.64
N GLN A 43 -17.99 21.27 -8.04
CA GLN A 43 -18.86 22.29 -8.62
C GLN A 43 -19.13 23.44 -7.64
N ARG A 44 -19.22 23.16 -6.33
CA ARG A 44 -19.49 24.20 -5.34
C ARG A 44 -18.24 24.97 -4.92
N ILE A 45 -17.08 24.31 -4.91
CA ILE A 45 -15.78 24.92 -4.57
C ILE A 45 -15.25 25.70 -5.78
N GLU A 46 -15.13 25.05 -6.94
CA GLU A 46 -14.53 25.62 -8.16
C GLU A 46 -15.56 26.27 -9.09
N GLY A 47 -16.80 25.79 -9.10
CA GLY A 47 -17.87 26.30 -9.98
C GLY A 47 -18.67 27.47 -9.40
N GLY A 48 -18.26 28.03 -8.26
CA GLY A 48 -18.91 29.20 -7.66
C GLY A 48 -18.73 30.46 -8.50
N ASN A 49 -19.83 30.98 -9.05
CA ASN A 49 -19.95 32.21 -9.86
C ASN A 49 -19.20 33.43 -9.28
N LYS A 50 -17.94 33.59 -9.66
CA LYS A 50 -17.35 34.89 -9.99
C LYS A 50 -16.77 34.72 -11.40
N PRO A 51 -16.93 35.68 -12.34
CA PRO A 51 -16.02 35.72 -13.48
C PRO A 51 -14.62 35.65 -12.87
N SER A 52 -13.94 34.55 -13.13
CA SER A 52 -12.78 34.17 -12.33
C SER A 52 -11.79 35.31 -12.41
N LYS A 53 -11.12 35.64 -11.31
CA LYS A 53 -9.96 36.53 -11.33
C LYS A 53 -9.02 36.17 -12.50
N ILE A 54 -8.93 34.87 -12.83
CA ILE A 54 -8.26 34.30 -14.00
C ILE A 54 -8.85 34.78 -15.34
N GLN A 55 -10.17 34.83 -15.50
CA GLN A 55 -10.80 35.34 -16.71
C GLN A 55 -10.68 36.87 -16.83
N GLU A 56 -10.64 37.60 -15.71
CA GLU A 56 -10.28 39.02 -15.70
C GLU A 56 -8.80 39.22 -16.06
N GLU A 57 -7.88 38.50 -15.42
CA GLU A 57 -6.44 38.50 -15.74
C GLU A 57 -6.17 38.12 -17.21
N TYR A 58 -6.88 37.12 -17.74
CA TYR A 58 -6.79 36.74 -19.15
C TYR A 58 -7.30 37.86 -20.06
N ARG A 59 -8.38 38.55 -19.69
CA ARG A 59 -8.92 39.69 -20.45
C ARG A 59 -8.03 40.91 -20.36
N GLU A 60 -7.37 41.15 -19.23
CA GLU A 60 -6.36 42.19 -19.06
C GLU A 60 -5.14 41.91 -19.92
N PHE A 61 -4.60 40.69 -19.88
CA PHE A 61 -3.51 40.24 -20.74
C PHE A 61 -3.85 40.40 -22.23
N LEU A 62 -5.06 40.00 -22.63
CA LEU A 62 -5.55 40.22 -23.99
C LEU A 62 -5.63 41.71 -24.33
N GLY A 63 -6.04 42.55 -23.38
CA GLY A 63 -6.04 44.01 -23.52
C GLY A 63 -4.64 44.55 -23.78
N GLU A 64 -3.65 44.14 -23.00
CA GLU A 64 -2.25 44.54 -23.18
C GLU A 64 -1.71 44.14 -24.56
N VAL A 65 -1.96 42.91 -24.99
CA VAL A 65 -1.56 42.44 -26.34
C VAL A 65 -2.23 43.28 -27.43
N VAL A 66 -3.51 43.60 -27.28
CA VAL A 66 -4.26 44.44 -28.22
C VAL A 66 -3.73 45.87 -28.24
N ASP A 67 -3.37 46.44 -27.08
CA ASP A 67 -2.81 47.78 -26.98
C ASP A 67 -1.41 47.87 -27.60
N ILE A 68 -0.57 46.84 -27.44
CA ILE A 68 0.72 46.73 -28.15
C ILE A 68 0.50 46.70 -29.66
N VAL A 69 -0.46 45.89 -30.14
CA VAL A 69 -0.79 45.77 -31.57
C VAL A 69 -1.33 47.08 -32.14
N ARG A 70 -2.17 47.81 -31.37
CA ARG A 70 -2.74 49.10 -31.78
C ARG A 70 -1.69 50.21 -31.80
N ASN A 71 -0.80 50.28 -30.80
CA ASN A 71 0.28 51.27 -30.76
C ASN A 71 1.28 51.09 -31.92
N HIS A 72 1.44 49.87 -32.44
CA HIS A 72 2.19 49.62 -33.66
C HIS A 72 1.39 49.73 -34.97
N SER A 73 0.06 49.86 -34.89
CA SER A 73 -0.84 49.95 -36.04
C SER A 73 -1.59 51.28 -36.04
N GLU A 74 -0.98 52.34 -36.56
CA GLU A 74 -1.59 53.68 -36.67
C GLU A 74 -2.86 53.73 -37.56
N ASN A 75 -3.26 52.62 -38.21
CA ASN A 75 -4.26 52.64 -39.30
C ASN A 75 -5.51 51.76 -39.09
N THR A 76 -5.76 51.20 -37.90
CA THR A 76 -6.91 50.29 -37.74
C THR A 76 -8.15 50.99 -37.14
N SER A 77 -9.21 51.09 -37.93
CA SER A 77 -10.52 51.70 -37.60
C SER A 77 -11.47 50.83 -36.76
N CYS A 78 -10.98 49.72 -36.19
CA CYS A 78 -11.78 48.77 -35.39
C CYS A 78 -11.74 49.17 -33.90
N SER A 79 -12.92 49.27 -33.30
CA SER A 79 -13.11 49.58 -31.86
C SER A 79 -12.42 48.55 -30.96
N HIS A 80 -11.95 48.95 -29.77
CA HIS A 80 -11.20 48.10 -28.81
C HIS A 80 -11.87 46.72 -28.58
N GLY A 81 -13.19 46.69 -28.42
CA GLY A 81 -13.94 45.43 -28.24
C GLY A 81 -13.98 44.52 -29.49
N CYS A 82 -13.83 45.08 -30.69
CA CYS A 82 -13.76 44.35 -31.95
C CYS A 82 -12.39 43.67 -32.11
N LEU A 83 -11.30 44.36 -31.73
CA LEU A 83 -9.94 43.81 -31.77
C LEU A 83 -9.72 42.72 -30.73
N VAL A 84 -10.21 42.93 -29.50
CA VAL A 84 -10.20 41.89 -28.46
C VAL A 84 -10.94 40.64 -28.94
N LYS A 85 -12.13 40.77 -29.52
CA LYS A 85 -12.86 39.63 -30.09
C LYS A 85 -12.11 38.97 -31.24
N HIS A 86 -11.41 39.73 -32.07
CA HIS A 86 -10.63 39.19 -33.18
C HIS A 86 -9.42 38.39 -32.68
N VAL A 87 -8.69 38.92 -31.70
CA VAL A 87 -7.56 38.23 -31.05
C VAL A 87 -8.06 37.02 -30.27
N GLU A 88 -9.16 37.13 -29.54
CA GLU A 88 -9.80 36.01 -28.84
C GLU A 88 -10.20 34.91 -29.83
N ASN A 89 -10.77 35.26 -30.98
CA ASN A 89 -11.13 34.30 -32.03
C ASN A 89 -9.89 33.65 -32.67
N LYS A 90 -8.78 34.38 -32.83
CA LYS A 90 -7.49 33.80 -33.25
C LYS A 90 -6.88 32.91 -32.17
N MET A 91 -6.98 33.28 -30.90
CA MET A 91 -6.53 32.46 -29.76
C MET A 91 -7.39 31.21 -29.58
N LYS A 92 -8.66 31.20 -30.00
CA LYS A 92 -9.46 29.96 -30.03
C LYS A 92 -8.89 28.91 -31.00
N ASN A 93 -8.15 29.35 -32.03
CA ASN A 93 -7.43 28.49 -32.96
C ASN A 93 -5.95 28.28 -32.56
N PHE A 94 -5.60 28.59 -31.31
CA PHE A 94 -4.23 28.45 -30.80
C PHE A 94 -3.88 26.97 -30.63
N ASN A 95 -2.68 26.57 -31.06
CA ASN A 95 -2.22 25.20 -30.94
C ASN A 95 -1.37 25.04 -29.67
N SER A 96 -1.80 24.19 -28.73
CA SER A 96 -1.07 23.95 -27.47
C SER A 96 0.36 23.45 -27.68
N ILE A 97 0.65 22.87 -28.84
CA ILE A 97 1.99 22.43 -29.26
C ILE A 97 3.01 23.57 -29.25
N TRP A 98 2.58 24.83 -29.42
CA TRP A 98 3.49 25.99 -29.48
C TRP A 98 4.11 26.36 -28.13
N PHE A 99 3.61 25.82 -27.02
CA PHE A 99 4.22 25.97 -25.70
C PHE A 99 5.23 24.88 -25.35
N GLN A 100 5.41 23.85 -26.19
CA GLN A 100 6.48 22.88 -25.94
C GLN A 100 7.84 23.55 -26.10
N ASN A 101 8.57 23.64 -24.99
CA ASN A 101 9.93 24.14 -25.00
C ASN A 101 10.88 23.00 -25.44
N PRO A 102 11.60 23.11 -26.58
CA PRO A 102 12.48 22.05 -27.06
C PRO A 102 13.62 21.72 -26.07
N ASP A 103 13.95 22.65 -25.18
CA ASP A 103 14.97 22.49 -24.13
C ASP A 103 14.66 21.36 -23.13
N TYR A 104 13.41 20.87 -23.07
CA TYR A 104 13.06 19.73 -22.23
C TYR A 104 13.58 18.38 -22.77
N TRP A 105 13.83 18.24 -24.07
CA TRP A 105 14.31 16.99 -24.68
C TRP A 105 15.83 16.78 -24.51
N THR A 106 16.34 16.97 -23.29
CA THR A 106 17.66 16.52 -22.88
C THR A 106 17.64 15.03 -22.52
N PHE A 107 18.81 14.39 -22.36
CA PHE A 107 18.88 13.00 -21.92
C PHE A 107 18.12 12.76 -20.59
N PHE A 108 18.34 13.62 -19.60
CA PHE A 108 17.66 13.54 -18.30
C PHE A 108 16.17 13.89 -18.38
N GLY A 109 15.77 14.85 -19.23
CA GLY A 109 14.37 15.14 -19.53
C GLY A 109 13.65 13.97 -20.21
N SER A 110 14.34 13.30 -21.14
CA SER A 110 13.83 12.11 -21.83
C SER A 110 13.72 10.92 -20.87
N MET A 111 14.66 10.77 -19.94
CA MET A 111 14.58 9.77 -18.87
C MET A 111 13.40 10.05 -17.94
N PHE A 112 13.19 11.30 -17.54
CA PHE A 112 12.03 11.70 -16.74
C PHE A 112 10.71 11.39 -17.47
N PHE A 113 10.62 11.74 -18.76
CA PHE A 113 9.50 11.35 -19.61
C PHE A 113 9.29 9.83 -19.60
N CYS A 114 10.32 9.03 -19.89
CA CYS A 114 10.26 7.58 -19.83
C CYS A 114 9.74 7.06 -18.48
N CYS A 115 10.27 7.59 -17.37
CA CYS A 115 9.79 7.29 -16.02
C CYS A 115 8.30 7.57 -15.89
N THR A 116 7.82 8.74 -16.29
CA THR A 116 6.38 9.09 -16.18
C THR A 116 5.48 8.18 -17.02
N VAL A 117 5.99 7.63 -18.14
CA VAL A 117 5.24 6.70 -19.01
C VAL A 117 5.10 5.33 -18.36
N PHE A 118 6.21 4.68 -17.95
CA PHE A 118 6.12 3.34 -17.38
C PHE A 118 5.55 3.32 -15.95
N THR A 119 5.64 4.44 -15.21
CA THR A 119 4.98 4.62 -13.90
C THR A 119 3.51 5.01 -14.01
N THR A 120 2.99 5.21 -15.23
CA THR A 120 1.61 5.63 -15.50
C THR A 120 1.19 6.93 -14.82
N VAL A 121 2.14 7.81 -14.49
CA VAL A 121 1.84 9.14 -13.93
C VAL A 121 1.41 10.11 -15.04
N GLY A 122 2.21 10.21 -16.11
CA GLY A 122 1.82 10.88 -17.35
C GLY A 122 1.38 12.35 -17.24
N TYR A 123 2.20 13.25 -16.66
CA TYR A 123 1.85 14.67 -16.49
C TYR A 123 1.43 15.43 -17.76
N GLY A 124 1.87 14.98 -18.94
CA GLY A 124 1.43 15.58 -20.20
C GLY A 124 2.13 16.88 -20.61
N GLU A 125 3.14 17.35 -19.88
CA GLU A 125 3.97 18.50 -20.29
C GLU A 125 4.96 18.12 -21.41
N ILE A 126 5.71 17.03 -21.19
CA ILE A 126 6.61 16.45 -22.19
C ILE A 126 5.91 15.25 -22.83
N TYR A 127 5.62 15.34 -24.12
CA TYR A 127 4.96 14.27 -24.86
C TYR A 127 5.38 14.27 -26.34
N PRO A 128 5.39 13.09 -27.00
CA PRO A 128 5.79 12.99 -28.40
C PRO A 128 4.74 13.64 -29.31
N VAL A 129 5.15 14.67 -30.04
CA VAL A 129 4.29 15.34 -31.04
C VAL A 129 4.35 14.64 -32.40
N THR A 130 5.47 14.01 -32.73
CA THR A 130 5.70 13.32 -34.01
C THR A 130 4.97 11.99 -34.09
N LEU A 131 4.56 11.59 -35.30
CA LEU A 131 3.92 10.29 -35.53
C LEU A 131 4.85 9.14 -35.08
N SER A 132 6.13 9.21 -35.46
CA SER A 132 7.14 8.21 -35.05
C SER A 132 7.32 8.15 -33.53
N GLY A 133 7.38 9.31 -32.86
CA GLY A 133 7.48 9.37 -31.39
C GLY A 133 6.26 8.76 -30.70
N LYS A 134 5.05 8.98 -31.23
CA LYS A 134 3.81 8.38 -30.70
C LYS A 134 3.82 6.86 -30.83
N VAL A 135 4.22 6.33 -31.99
CA VAL A 135 4.33 4.88 -32.21
C VAL A 135 5.36 4.26 -31.26
N VAL A 136 6.54 4.86 -31.13
CA VAL A 136 7.58 4.39 -30.19
C VAL A 136 7.09 4.44 -28.75
N CYS A 137 6.37 5.50 -28.35
CA CYS A 137 5.82 5.64 -27.01
C CYS A 137 4.81 4.54 -26.68
N VAL A 138 3.95 4.15 -27.63
CA VAL A 138 2.99 3.05 -27.45
C VAL A 138 3.71 1.73 -27.21
N LEU A 139 4.69 1.39 -28.06
CA LEU A 139 5.49 0.17 -27.91
C LEU A 139 6.29 0.16 -26.60
N TYR A 140 6.86 1.31 -26.23
CA TYR A 140 7.57 1.48 -24.97
C TYR A 140 6.66 1.26 -23.75
N ALA A 141 5.46 1.85 -23.74
CA ALA A 141 4.51 1.71 -22.65
C ALA A 141 4.00 0.26 -22.48
N MET A 142 3.80 -0.46 -23.58
CA MET A 142 3.37 -1.87 -23.56
C MET A 142 4.34 -2.78 -22.80
N VAL A 143 5.65 -2.52 -22.89
CA VAL A 143 6.67 -3.31 -22.18
C VAL A 143 6.98 -2.70 -20.81
N GLY A 144 7.02 -1.36 -20.73
CA GLY A 144 7.38 -0.62 -19.52
C GLY A 144 6.37 -0.78 -18.40
N ILE A 145 5.07 -0.69 -18.67
CA ILE A 145 4.02 -0.75 -17.63
C ILE A 145 4.00 -2.12 -16.94
N PRO A 146 3.97 -3.27 -17.64
CA PRO A 146 4.05 -4.58 -16.98
C PRO A 146 5.34 -4.78 -16.17
N LEU A 147 6.47 -4.32 -16.69
CA LEU A 147 7.75 -4.38 -15.99
C LEU A 147 7.71 -3.55 -14.70
N MET A 148 7.18 -2.33 -14.77
CA MET A 148 7.03 -1.47 -13.59
C MET A 148 6.10 -2.08 -12.55
N LEU A 149 4.98 -2.67 -12.96
CA LEU A 149 4.08 -3.38 -12.04
C LEU A 149 4.80 -4.52 -11.31
N LEU A 150 5.61 -5.31 -12.01
CA LEU A 150 6.41 -6.38 -11.39
C LEU A 150 7.35 -5.80 -10.32
N VAL A 151 8.10 -4.75 -10.66
CA VAL A 151 9.02 -4.07 -9.72
C VAL A 151 8.27 -3.51 -8.51
N ILE A 152 7.16 -2.81 -8.74
CA ILE A 152 6.35 -2.23 -7.67
C ILE A 152 5.77 -3.31 -6.74
N LEU A 153 5.39 -4.47 -7.28
CA LEU A 153 4.89 -5.58 -6.48
C LEU A 153 6.02 -6.16 -5.62
N ASP A 154 7.15 -6.50 -6.22
CA ASP A 154 8.30 -7.09 -5.51
C ASP A 154 8.86 -6.17 -4.42
N VAL A 155 9.12 -4.90 -4.77
CA VAL A 155 9.61 -3.90 -3.80
C VAL A 155 8.53 -3.62 -2.75
N GLY A 156 7.26 -3.62 -3.11
CA GLY A 156 6.15 -3.45 -2.18
C GLY A 156 6.07 -4.56 -1.12
N ASP A 157 6.32 -5.83 -1.50
CA ASP A 157 6.36 -6.96 -0.57
C ASP A 157 7.58 -6.87 0.36
N PHE A 158 8.74 -6.52 -0.20
CA PHE A 158 9.94 -6.28 0.58
C PHE A 158 9.74 -5.17 1.63
N LEU A 159 9.17 -4.04 1.23
CA LEU A 159 8.85 -2.92 2.13
C LEU A 159 7.85 -3.32 3.21
N ALA A 160 6.81 -4.07 2.85
CA ALA A 160 5.80 -4.48 3.79
C ALA A 160 6.37 -5.47 4.85
N LEU A 161 7.30 -6.34 4.45
CA LEU A 161 8.03 -7.24 5.36
C LEU A 161 8.96 -6.45 6.29
N LEU A 162 9.70 -5.48 5.75
CA LEU A 162 10.55 -4.58 6.54
C LEU A 162 9.74 -3.82 7.58
N MET A 163 8.61 -3.24 7.17
CA MET A 163 7.71 -2.49 8.05
C MET A 163 7.14 -3.35 9.16
N THR A 164 6.77 -4.58 8.84
CA THR A 164 6.23 -5.54 9.82
C THR A 164 7.29 -5.92 10.85
N ARG A 165 8.53 -6.17 10.42
CA ARG A 165 9.66 -6.43 11.33
C ARG A 165 9.98 -5.21 12.20
N ALA A 166 10.03 -4.03 11.60
CA ALA A 166 10.27 -2.78 12.30
C ALA A 166 9.17 -2.50 13.35
N TYR A 167 7.90 -2.76 13.01
CA TYR A 167 6.78 -2.61 13.93
C TYR A 167 6.90 -3.54 15.14
N VAL A 168 7.19 -4.83 14.93
CA VAL A 168 7.35 -5.80 16.03
C VAL A 168 8.53 -5.43 16.93
N GLN A 169 9.67 -5.05 16.34
CA GLN A 169 10.85 -4.62 17.09
C GLN A 169 10.57 -3.34 17.90
N ALA A 170 9.96 -2.33 17.28
CA ALA A 170 9.57 -1.10 17.96
C ALA A 170 8.57 -1.39 19.08
N HIS A 171 7.56 -2.20 18.83
CA HIS A 171 6.56 -2.56 19.85
C HIS A 171 7.18 -3.33 21.03
N ALA A 172 8.11 -4.26 20.76
CA ALA A 172 8.85 -4.96 21.81
C ALA A 172 9.72 -4.00 22.63
N PHE A 173 10.43 -3.09 21.96
CA PHE A 173 11.25 -2.05 22.59
C PHE A 173 10.41 -1.09 23.44
N PHE A 174 9.27 -0.61 22.94
CA PHE A 174 8.35 0.23 23.70
C PHE A 174 7.74 -0.48 24.90
N LYS A 175 7.47 -1.79 24.79
CA LYS A 175 7.00 -2.60 25.92
C LYS A 175 8.07 -2.70 27.01
N ASP A 176 9.33 -2.89 26.63
CA ASP A 176 10.46 -2.96 27.57
C ASP A 176 10.74 -1.60 28.26
N LEU A 177 10.67 -0.51 27.51
CA LEU A 177 10.72 0.85 28.06
C LEU A 177 9.57 1.14 29.04
N ARG A 178 8.36 0.63 28.75
CA ARG A 178 7.19 0.83 29.61
C ARG A 178 7.23 -0.06 30.86
N SER A 179 7.79 -1.27 30.80
CA SER A 179 7.99 -2.13 31.97
C SER A 179 9.07 -1.57 32.90
N GLN A 180 10.14 -0.97 32.38
CA GLN A 180 11.16 -0.31 33.23
C GLN A 180 10.65 0.96 33.93
N LYS A 181 9.68 1.68 33.35
CA LYS A 181 9.06 2.85 33.99
C LYS A 181 8.02 2.50 35.06
N TRP A 182 7.68 1.22 35.25
CA TRP A 182 6.67 0.78 36.21
C TRP A 182 7.23 -0.24 37.21
N SER A 183 8.19 0.20 38.02
CA SER A 183 8.37 -0.30 39.38
C SER A 183 9.15 0.72 40.23
N PRO A 184 8.44 1.56 40.98
CA PRO A 184 8.69 1.59 42.43
C PRO A 184 7.36 1.70 43.17
N GLY A 185 7.03 0.71 44.02
CA GLY A 185 5.93 0.88 44.98
C GLY A 185 4.95 -0.27 45.13
N LYS A 186 5.40 -1.53 45.06
CA LYS A 186 4.64 -2.66 45.64
C LYS A 186 5.57 -3.62 46.38
N ALA A 187 6.30 -3.10 47.36
CA ALA A 187 7.04 -3.90 48.34
C ALA A 187 6.67 -3.57 49.79
N GLN A 188 5.64 -2.75 50.03
CA GLN A 188 5.32 -2.23 51.36
C GLN A 188 3.82 -2.24 51.67
N ASP A 189 3.12 -3.34 51.37
CA ASP A 189 1.70 -3.53 51.78
C ASP A 189 1.37 -4.96 52.23
N ARG A 190 2.38 -5.78 52.58
CA ARG A 190 2.16 -7.16 53.08
C ARG A 190 2.60 -7.40 54.52
N ALA A 191 2.95 -6.36 55.28
CA ALA A 191 3.44 -6.51 56.66
C ALA A 191 2.41 -6.19 57.75
N SER A 192 1.19 -5.74 57.42
CA SER A 192 0.24 -5.23 58.41
C SER A 192 -1.00 -6.11 58.68
N ASP A 193 -1.20 -7.22 57.95
CA ASP A 193 -2.47 -7.98 58.04
C ASP A 193 -2.40 -9.30 58.83
N THR A 194 -1.25 -9.64 59.41
CA THR A 194 -1.05 -10.94 60.13
C THR A 194 -1.26 -10.85 61.65
N ARG A 195 -1.94 -9.82 62.17
CA ARG A 195 -2.31 -9.74 63.60
C ARG A 195 -3.80 -9.45 63.76
N ARG A 196 -4.65 -10.42 63.42
CA ARG A 196 -5.99 -10.62 64.01
C ARG A 196 -6.66 -11.85 63.38
N ARG A 197 -6.46 -13.02 64.01
CA ARG A 197 -7.47 -14.05 64.26
C ARG A 197 -6.79 -15.28 64.84
N GLY A 198 -6.85 -15.39 66.16
CA GLY A 198 -6.80 -16.68 66.82
C GLY A 198 -8.21 -17.24 66.94
N LEU A 199 -8.25 -18.58 67.01
CA LEU A 199 -9.29 -19.49 67.49
C LEU A 199 -10.28 -20.08 66.45
N ASP A 200 -10.23 -21.42 66.47
CA ASP A 200 -11.19 -22.46 66.09
C ASP A 200 -11.53 -22.65 64.60
N ASP A 201 -10.95 -23.66 63.96
CA ASP A 201 -11.57 -24.99 63.83
C ASP A 201 -10.66 -25.91 62.95
N GLY A 202 -10.64 -27.21 63.23
CA GLY A 202 -9.72 -28.16 62.63
C GLY A 202 -10.02 -28.49 61.17
N THR A 203 -9.07 -28.24 60.25
CA THR A 203 -8.95 -28.95 58.97
C THR A 203 -7.51 -28.83 58.45
N PHE A 204 -6.87 -29.97 58.18
CA PHE A 204 -5.52 -30.06 57.62
C PHE A 204 -5.49 -29.64 56.14
N VAL A 205 -4.60 -28.70 55.78
CA VAL A 205 -4.03 -28.61 54.43
C VAL A 205 -2.53 -28.31 54.54
N PHE A 206 -1.70 -29.27 54.14
CA PHE A 206 -0.26 -29.12 54.01
C PHE A 206 0.07 -28.01 52.98
N SER A 207 0.75 -26.94 53.41
CA SER A 207 1.48 -26.04 52.53
C SER A 207 2.98 -26.18 52.82
N HIS A 208 3.74 -26.66 51.84
CA HIS A 208 5.20 -26.60 51.87
C HIS A 208 5.63 -25.18 51.56
N ASP A 209 6.22 -24.51 52.55
CA ASP A 209 7.04 -23.32 52.34
C ASP A 209 8.25 -23.69 51.48
N VAL A 210 8.30 -23.16 50.26
CA VAL A 210 9.54 -23.14 49.47
C VAL A 210 10.08 -21.73 49.51
N VAL A 211 11.10 -21.56 50.36
CA VAL A 211 11.97 -20.40 50.45
C VAL A 211 12.60 -20.15 49.08
N ALA A 212 12.21 -19.07 48.42
CA ALA A 212 12.83 -18.61 47.18
C ALA A 212 14.20 -17.98 47.50
N LEU A 213 15.26 -18.77 47.38
CA LEU A 213 16.63 -18.27 47.30
C LEU A 213 16.87 -17.60 45.94
N GLU A 214 17.71 -16.56 45.95
CA GLU A 214 18.11 -15.75 44.79
C GLU A 214 18.51 -16.59 43.55
N PRO A 215 18.31 -16.07 42.33
CA PRO A 215 18.60 -16.82 41.11
C PRO A 215 20.09 -17.12 40.99
N LEU A 216 20.45 -18.41 41.06
CA LEU A 216 21.80 -18.87 40.74
C LEU A 216 22.14 -18.61 39.28
N ASP A 217 23.36 -18.14 39.05
CA ASP A 217 23.97 -17.94 37.74
C ASP A 217 24.06 -19.26 36.97
N ILE A 218 23.55 -19.26 35.73
CA ILE A 218 23.50 -20.40 34.80
C ILE A 218 24.89 -21.02 34.58
N ARG A 219 25.96 -20.23 34.68
CA ARG A 219 27.33 -20.74 34.57
C ARG A 219 27.73 -21.69 35.70
N GLN A 220 27.14 -21.53 36.88
CA GLN A 220 27.45 -22.34 38.06
C GLN A 220 26.72 -23.68 38.04
N VAL A 221 25.49 -23.70 37.52
CA VAL A 221 24.69 -24.94 37.30
C VAL A 221 25.29 -25.79 36.17
N LEU A 222 25.80 -25.17 35.11
CA LEU A 222 26.47 -25.89 34.02
C LEU A 222 27.79 -26.56 34.44
N ARG A 223 28.46 -26.07 35.49
CA ARG A 223 29.67 -26.72 36.04
C ARG A 223 29.37 -27.90 36.95
N SER A 224 28.24 -27.90 37.66
CA SER A 224 27.91 -28.96 38.63
C SER A 224 27.27 -30.19 37.99
N GLN A 225 26.80 -30.09 36.75
CA GLN A 225 26.09 -31.17 36.06
C GLN A 225 26.98 -31.83 34.98
N ALA A 226 27.76 -32.83 35.38
CA ALA A 226 28.58 -33.62 34.45
C ALA A 226 27.76 -34.30 33.34
N ASP A 227 26.49 -34.61 33.64
CA ASP A 227 25.56 -35.31 32.73
C ASP A 227 25.04 -34.41 31.59
N VAL A 228 24.91 -33.10 31.85
CA VAL A 228 24.50 -32.11 30.84
C VAL A 228 25.64 -31.85 29.85
N ARG A 229 26.89 -31.87 30.32
CA ARG A 229 28.08 -31.73 29.47
C ARG A 229 28.25 -32.92 28.51
N HIS A 230 27.93 -34.14 28.96
CA HIS A 230 27.97 -35.33 28.09
C HIS A 230 26.89 -35.28 27.00
N LYS A 231 25.65 -34.89 27.35
CA LYS A 231 24.58 -34.67 26.37
C LYS A 231 24.88 -33.54 25.39
N SER A 232 25.49 -32.44 25.83
CA SER A 232 25.84 -31.32 24.94
C SER A 232 26.94 -31.71 23.95
N ILE A 233 27.97 -32.44 24.39
CA ILE A 233 29.05 -32.94 23.52
C ILE A 233 28.49 -33.95 22.51
N GLN A 234 27.58 -34.83 22.94
CA GLN A 234 26.93 -35.79 22.05
C GLN A 234 26.03 -35.11 21.00
N LEU A 235 25.28 -34.08 21.39
CA LEU A 235 24.47 -33.28 20.45
C LEU A 235 25.34 -32.47 19.49
N GLN A 236 26.48 -31.96 19.95
CA GLN A 236 27.41 -31.20 19.11
C GLN A 236 28.13 -32.10 18.10
N ASN A 237 28.53 -33.31 18.49
CA ASN A 237 29.03 -34.32 17.56
C ASN A 237 27.96 -34.77 16.56
N ASN A 238 26.71 -34.97 17.00
CA ASN A 238 25.62 -35.33 16.09
C ASN A 238 25.31 -34.19 15.10
N LYS A 239 25.40 -32.93 15.54
CA LYS A 239 25.25 -31.76 14.65
C LYS A 239 26.35 -31.69 13.60
N GLU A 240 27.61 -31.90 13.97
CA GLU A 240 28.72 -31.91 13.00
C GLU A 240 28.62 -33.07 12.00
N ILE A 241 28.18 -34.25 12.45
CA ILE A 241 27.94 -35.39 11.56
C ILE A 241 26.82 -35.05 10.57
N PHE A 242 25.73 -34.43 11.06
CA PHE A 242 24.61 -34.04 10.21
C PHE A 242 25.01 -32.97 9.19
N GLU A 243 25.78 -31.96 9.61
CA GLU A 243 26.33 -30.90 8.73
C GLU A 243 27.26 -31.49 7.65
N LYS A 244 28.13 -32.45 8.02
CA LYS A 244 29.00 -33.15 7.05
C LYS A 244 28.20 -34.01 6.07
N ILE A 245 27.11 -34.65 6.51
CA ILE A 245 26.20 -35.41 5.63
C ILE A 245 25.46 -34.45 4.70
N LEU A 246 24.95 -33.31 5.21
CA LEU A 246 24.25 -32.31 4.42
C LEU A 246 25.16 -31.66 3.37
N ALA A 247 26.41 -31.37 3.73
CA ALA A 247 27.42 -30.85 2.81
C ALA A 247 27.79 -31.88 1.72
N ARG A 248 27.87 -33.17 2.08
CA ARG A 248 28.10 -34.27 1.12
C ARG A 248 26.92 -34.47 0.16
N ASP A 249 25.69 -34.35 0.66
CA ASP A 249 24.47 -34.51 -0.12
C ASP A 249 24.22 -33.31 -1.05
N ASN A 250 24.59 -32.10 -0.63
CA ASN A 250 24.55 -30.89 -1.48
C ASN A 250 25.58 -30.90 -2.62
N LEU A 251 26.73 -31.57 -2.45
CA LEU A 251 27.76 -31.70 -3.49
C LEU A 251 27.43 -32.76 -4.56
N GLN A 252 26.56 -33.74 -4.27
CA GLN A 252 26.22 -34.82 -5.20
C GLN A 252 24.90 -34.63 -5.98
N ARG A 253 24.14 -33.55 -5.77
CA ARG A 253 22.83 -33.36 -6.44
C ARG A 253 22.95 -32.82 -7.87
N LYS A 254 22.93 -33.73 -8.84
CA LYS A 254 22.45 -33.48 -10.22
C LYS A 254 21.19 -34.31 -10.47
N GLY A 255 20.01 -33.80 -10.10
CA GLY A 255 18.73 -34.38 -10.53
C GLY A 255 17.57 -34.19 -9.53
N PRO A 256 16.30 -34.21 -10.01
CA PRO A 256 15.12 -34.06 -9.15
C PRO A 256 14.82 -35.35 -8.37
N LEU A 257 14.30 -35.17 -7.15
CA LEU A 257 14.05 -36.24 -6.17
C LEU A 257 12.95 -37.21 -6.63
N LEU A 258 13.30 -38.48 -6.83
CA LEU A 258 12.35 -39.60 -6.95
C LEU A 258 12.03 -40.14 -5.55
N ARG A 259 10.74 -40.21 -5.21
CA ARG A 259 10.22 -40.61 -3.89
C ARG A 259 10.38 -42.13 -3.70
N THR A 260 11.26 -42.57 -2.81
CA THR A 260 11.44 -44.00 -2.47
C THR A 260 10.39 -44.46 -1.47
N PHE A 261 9.75 -45.59 -1.76
CA PHE A 261 8.62 -46.18 -1.01
C PHE A 261 9.06 -47.05 0.17
N SER A 262 9.91 -46.55 1.05
CA SER A 262 10.45 -47.37 2.16
C SER A 262 9.69 -47.25 3.48
N CYS A 263 8.81 -46.25 3.66
CA CYS A 263 8.05 -46.05 4.90
C CYS A 263 6.58 -45.69 4.61
N PRO A 264 5.60 -46.59 4.88
CA PRO A 264 4.18 -46.31 4.66
C PRO A 264 3.61 -45.28 5.65
N GLU A 265 4.19 -45.15 6.85
CA GLU A 265 3.80 -44.18 7.89
C GLU A 265 4.08 -42.71 7.51
N LEU A 266 5.08 -42.47 6.64
CA LEU A 266 5.43 -41.12 6.18
C LEU A 266 4.43 -40.56 5.14
N ASN A 267 3.55 -41.41 4.60
CA ASN A 267 2.48 -41.01 3.69
C ASN A 267 1.26 -40.45 4.42
N GLN A 268 1.19 -40.60 5.76
CA GLN A 268 0.10 -40.07 6.59
C GLN A 268 0.41 -38.69 7.20
N LEU A 269 1.63 -38.17 7.04
CA LEU A 269 1.90 -36.79 7.41
C LEU A 269 1.18 -35.84 6.43
N PRO A 270 0.50 -34.79 6.93
CA PRO A 270 0.00 -33.75 6.05
C PRO A 270 1.16 -33.16 5.26
N ASN A 271 0.91 -32.88 3.97
CA ASN A 271 1.91 -32.30 3.09
C ASN A 271 2.59 -31.12 3.80
N PRO A 272 3.93 -31.01 3.76
CA PRO A 272 4.60 -29.83 4.27
C PRO A 272 4.01 -28.60 3.56
N PRO A 273 3.75 -27.49 4.28
CA PRO A 273 3.22 -26.29 3.67
C PRO A 273 4.12 -25.92 2.49
N LYS A 274 3.51 -25.65 1.33
CA LYS A 274 4.20 -25.21 0.12
C LYS A 274 5.03 -23.98 0.49
N GLY A 275 6.34 -24.14 0.61
CA GLY A 275 7.17 -23.09 1.19
C GLY A 275 8.63 -23.49 1.29
N PHE A 276 9.25 -23.87 0.17
CA PHE A 276 10.67 -23.55 -0.08
C PHE A 276 11.04 -23.73 -1.56
N THR A 277 10.29 -23.08 -2.44
CA THR A 277 10.73 -22.80 -3.80
C THR A 277 11.38 -21.41 -3.77
N MET A 278 12.66 -21.35 -4.07
CA MET A 278 13.51 -20.14 -4.07
C MET A 278 13.02 -19.00 -5.00
N TRP A 279 11.91 -19.22 -5.71
CA TRP A 279 11.30 -18.32 -6.70
C TRP A 279 9.77 -18.19 -6.52
N ASP A 280 9.21 -18.51 -5.36
CA ASP A 280 7.76 -18.37 -5.11
C ASP A 280 7.39 -16.92 -4.74
N PHE A 281 7.38 -16.05 -5.75
CA PHE A 281 7.01 -14.63 -5.62
C PHE A 281 5.55 -14.41 -5.16
N THR A 282 4.73 -15.45 -5.12
CA THR A 282 3.31 -15.37 -4.75
C THR A 282 3.04 -15.75 -3.28
N GLY A 283 3.98 -16.42 -2.61
CA GLY A 283 3.79 -16.97 -1.26
C GLY A 283 4.23 -16.04 -0.11
N LEU A 284 5.02 -15.00 -0.39
CA LEU A 284 5.49 -14.06 0.65
C LEU A 284 4.38 -13.15 1.20
N GLY A 285 3.33 -12.88 0.41
CA GLY A 285 2.19 -12.04 0.83
C GLY A 285 1.19 -12.74 1.75
N ASP A 286 0.99 -14.06 1.60
CA ASP A 286 -0.05 -14.82 2.33
C ASP A 286 0.28 -14.96 3.83
N GLY A 287 1.56 -14.83 4.20
CA GLY A 287 2.03 -14.80 5.59
C GLY A 287 1.86 -13.44 6.29
N MET A 288 1.59 -12.37 5.53
CA MET A 288 1.57 -11.00 6.04
C MET A 288 0.22 -10.59 6.64
N ASP A 289 -0.86 -11.27 6.24
CA ASP A 289 -2.21 -11.09 6.78
C ASP A 289 -2.33 -11.47 8.27
N LYS A 290 -1.34 -12.19 8.83
CA LYS A 290 -1.30 -12.57 10.25
C LYS A 290 -0.71 -11.51 11.18
N LEU A 291 -0.05 -10.48 10.65
CA LEU A 291 0.49 -9.41 11.47
C LEU A 291 -0.45 -8.20 11.38
N ASP A 292 -1.21 -7.99 12.45
CA ASP A 292 -2.16 -6.88 12.61
C ASP A 292 -1.43 -5.52 12.70
N VAL A 293 -0.81 -5.09 11.60
CA VAL A 293 -0.25 -3.74 11.46
C VAL A 293 -1.42 -2.77 11.38
N PRO A 294 -1.55 -1.82 12.32
CA PRO A 294 -2.71 -0.93 12.34
C PRO A 294 -2.72 -0.06 11.08
N PHE A 295 -3.89 0.07 10.44
CA PHE A 295 -4.09 0.92 9.25
C PHE A 295 -3.58 2.36 9.45
N VAL A 296 -3.70 2.86 10.69
CA VAL A 296 -3.19 4.17 11.09
C VAL A 296 -1.67 4.29 10.89
N LEU A 297 -0.90 3.22 11.14
CA LEU A 297 0.55 3.22 10.92
C LEU A 297 0.89 3.30 9.42
N ILE A 298 0.14 2.58 8.58
CA ILE A 298 0.33 2.62 7.12
C ILE A 298 0.07 4.04 6.60
N LEU A 299 -1.05 4.64 7.02
CA LEU A 299 -1.38 6.02 6.67
C LEU A 299 -0.31 6.99 7.15
N PHE A 300 0.22 6.79 8.37
CA PHE A 300 1.30 7.61 8.92
C PHE A 300 2.58 7.51 8.09
N VAL A 301 2.97 6.32 7.62
CA VAL A 301 4.16 6.14 6.77
C VAL A 301 4.00 6.87 5.44
N VAL A 302 2.85 6.72 4.78
CA VAL A 302 2.55 7.43 3.53
C VAL A 302 2.58 8.94 3.75
N PHE A 303 1.92 9.42 4.81
CA PHE A 303 1.88 10.84 5.15
C PHE A 303 3.27 11.39 5.46
N ALA A 304 4.09 10.68 6.26
CA ALA A 304 5.46 11.07 6.56
C ALA A 304 6.33 11.15 5.30
N TYR A 305 6.13 10.24 4.34
CA TYR A 305 6.83 10.28 3.07
C TYR A 305 6.44 11.49 2.21
N ILE A 306 5.15 11.83 2.16
CA ILE A 306 4.66 13.04 1.49
C ILE A 306 5.23 14.30 2.17
N CYS A 307 5.25 14.33 3.51
CA CYS A 307 5.85 15.44 4.25
C CYS A 307 7.34 15.59 3.97
N LEU A 308 8.07 14.48 3.90
CA LEU A 308 9.49 14.47 3.56
C LEU A 308 9.71 15.05 2.15
N GLY A 309 8.92 14.62 1.16
CA GLY A 309 8.96 15.18 -0.19
C GLY A 309 8.64 16.67 -0.23
N GLY A 310 7.61 17.09 0.51
CA GLY A 310 7.22 18.50 0.64
C GLY A 310 8.31 19.41 1.22
N LEU A 311 9.19 18.87 2.07
CA LEU A 311 10.35 19.59 2.61
C LEU A 311 11.58 19.56 1.70
N ILE A 312 11.80 18.46 0.96
CA ILE A 312 12.98 18.28 0.10
C ILE A 312 12.81 18.99 -1.25
N LEU A 313 11.63 18.89 -1.87
CA LEU A 313 11.40 19.41 -3.22
C LEU A 313 11.66 20.92 -3.36
N PRO A 314 11.25 21.78 -2.42
CA PRO A 314 11.57 23.21 -2.48
C PRO A 314 13.07 23.53 -2.41
N LEU A 315 13.91 22.61 -1.94
CA LEU A 315 15.37 22.78 -1.95
C LEU A 315 15.94 22.66 -3.36
N TRP A 316 15.27 21.94 -4.25
CA TRP A 316 15.67 21.71 -5.63
C TRP A 316 14.90 22.58 -6.62
N GLU A 317 13.62 22.82 -6.35
CA GLU A 317 12.70 23.58 -7.19
C GLU A 317 12.19 24.80 -6.43
N LYS A 318 12.75 25.98 -6.73
CA LYS A 318 12.38 27.24 -6.07
C LYS A 318 11.01 27.77 -6.47
N ASP A 319 10.42 27.21 -7.53
CA ASP A 319 9.13 27.63 -8.07
C ASP A 319 7.95 27.10 -7.26
N PHE A 320 8.13 26.04 -6.46
CA PHE A 320 7.06 25.50 -5.62
C PHE A 320 6.79 26.42 -4.43
N ARG A 321 5.54 26.90 -4.30
CA ARG A 321 5.13 27.79 -3.21
C ARG A 321 4.22 27.07 -2.23
N ASP A 322 4.39 27.38 -0.94
CA ASP A 322 3.51 26.96 0.15
C ASP A 322 3.15 25.45 0.16
N PHE A 323 1.97 25.10 -0.36
CA PHE A 323 1.40 23.75 -0.34
C PHE A 323 1.67 22.94 -1.63
N ASP A 324 2.12 23.60 -2.70
CA ASP A 324 2.43 23.00 -4.00
C ASP A 324 3.31 21.74 -3.92
N PRO A 325 4.41 21.68 -3.12
CA PRO A 325 5.28 20.51 -3.14
C PRO A 325 4.62 19.30 -2.46
N TYR A 326 3.76 19.51 -1.46
CA TYR A 326 2.99 18.44 -0.81
C TYR A 326 1.90 17.92 -1.75
N TYR A 327 1.20 18.82 -2.42
CA TYR A 327 0.20 18.49 -3.43
C TYR A 327 0.83 17.71 -4.59
N PHE A 328 1.97 18.20 -5.12
CA PHE A 328 2.75 17.51 -6.15
C PHE A 328 3.13 16.09 -5.72
N CYS A 329 3.69 15.91 -4.51
CA CYS A 329 3.99 14.57 -3.99
C CYS A 329 2.75 13.69 -3.97
N PHE A 330 1.62 14.17 -3.47
CA PHE A 330 0.40 13.38 -3.41
C PHE A 330 -0.08 12.95 -4.80
N ILE A 331 -0.30 13.89 -5.72
CA ILE A 331 -0.83 13.60 -7.06
C ILE A 331 0.09 12.68 -7.88
N THR A 332 1.39 12.78 -7.63
CA THR A 332 2.42 12.00 -8.31
C THR A 332 2.44 10.56 -7.80
N LEU A 333 2.47 10.38 -6.48
CA LEU A 333 2.57 9.07 -5.86
C LEU A 333 1.27 8.27 -5.96
N THR A 334 0.13 8.94 -6.10
CA THR A 334 -1.15 8.28 -6.40
C THR A 334 -1.38 8.08 -7.91
N THR A 335 -0.37 8.36 -8.75
CA THR A 335 -0.46 8.29 -10.23
C THR A 335 -1.65 9.04 -10.82
N ILE A 336 -2.04 10.17 -10.24
CA ILE A 336 -3.07 11.06 -10.80
C ILE A 336 -2.43 11.93 -11.88
N GLY A 337 -1.29 12.55 -11.55
CA GLY A 337 -0.44 13.24 -12.52
C GLY A 337 -1.12 14.35 -13.32
N PHE A 338 -1.79 15.32 -12.67
CA PHE A 338 -2.46 16.41 -13.38
C PHE A 338 -1.54 17.26 -14.27
N GLY A 339 -0.25 17.36 -13.91
CA GLY A 339 0.73 18.11 -14.69
C GLY A 339 0.58 19.63 -14.61
N ASP A 340 -0.23 20.10 -13.67
CA ASP A 340 -0.37 21.51 -13.29
C ASP A 340 0.90 22.06 -12.61
N ILE A 341 1.58 21.21 -11.84
CA ILE A 341 2.82 21.52 -11.13
C ILE A 341 3.83 20.43 -11.44
N ILE A 342 4.98 20.81 -12.02
CA ILE A 342 6.03 19.87 -12.44
C ILE A 342 7.39 20.51 -12.16
N PRO A 343 8.39 19.71 -11.75
CA PRO A 343 9.78 20.17 -11.66
C PRO A 343 10.26 20.74 -13.00
N LYS A 344 10.95 21.88 -12.98
CA LYS A 344 11.46 22.52 -14.21
C LYS A 344 12.95 22.38 -14.38
N HIS A 345 13.70 22.04 -13.32
CA HIS A 345 15.15 21.99 -13.40
C HIS A 345 15.65 20.60 -13.83
N PRO A 346 16.21 20.46 -15.06
CA PRO A 346 16.61 19.16 -15.61
C PRO A 346 17.73 18.47 -14.81
N LYS A 347 18.47 19.22 -14.00
CA LYS A 347 19.55 18.68 -13.14
C LYS A 347 19.02 17.74 -12.04
N TYR A 348 17.81 17.97 -11.55
CA TYR A 348 17.25 17.23 -10.41
C TYR A 348 16.26 16.14 -10.84
N PHE A 349 15.90 16.06 -12.12
CA PHE A 349 14.93 15.09 -12.64
C PHE A 349 15.25 13.64 -12.29
N MET A 350 16.53 13.23 -12.31
CA MET A 350 16.91 11.87 -11.92
C MET A 350 16.61 11.57 -10.45
N LEU A 351 16.93 12.51 -9.55
CA LEU A 351 16.66 12.38 -8.12
C LEU A 351 15.16 12.35 -7.85
N ILE A 352 14.40 13.16 -8.58
CA ILE A 352 12.95 13.20 -8.48
C ILE A 352 12.35 11.90 -9.03
N SER A 353 12.81 11.37 -10.16
CA SER A 353 12.38 10.06 -10.66
C SER A 353 12.63 8.95 -9.65
N LEU A 354 13.80 8.93 -8.99
CA LEU A 354 14.10 7.95 -7.95
C LEU A 354 13.16 8.09 -6.75
N PHE A 355 12.89 9.34 -6.31
CA PHE A 355 11.91 9.62 -5.27
C PHE A 355 10.52 9.08 -5.66
N ILE A 356 10.06 9.33 -6.88
CA ILE A 356 8.77 8.83 -7.37
C ILE A 356 8.72 7.30 -7.32
N ILE A 357 9.75 6.60 -7.79
CA ILE A 357 9.81 5.13 -7.78
C ILE A 357 9.72 4.58 -6.35
N VAL A 358 10.45 5.17 -5.40
CA VAL A 358 10.42 4.76 -3.99
C VAL A 358 9.04 5.03 -3.38
N GLY A 359 8.47 6.20 -3.60
CA GLY A 359 7.15 6.54 -3.09
C GLY A 359 6.04 5.67 -3.68
N MET A 360 6.13 5.31 -4.97
CA MET A 360 5.23 4.36 -5.62
C MET A 360 5.30 2.97 -4.98
N ALA A 361 6.49 2.52 -4.58
CA ALA A 361 6.65 1.27 -3.85
C ALA A 361 6.02 1.32 -2.45
N ILE A 362 6.12 2.46 -1.76
CA ILE A 362 5.43 2.70 -0.47
C ILE A 362 3.92 2.70 -0.66
N MET A 363 3.41 3.32 -1.72
CA MET A 363 1.98 3.32 -2.05
C MET A 363 1.46 1.91 -2.38
N SER A 364 2.25 1.10 -3.10
CA SER A 364 1.94 -0.31 -3.36
C SER A 364 1.88 -1.14 -2.09
N MET A 365 2.85 -1.00 -1.20
CA MET A 365 2.82 -1.60 0.14
C MET A 365 1.56 -1.19 0.91
N ALA A 366 1.22 0.10 0.89
CA ALA A 366 0.02 0.61 1.55
C ALA A 366 -1.27 0.01 0.97
N PHE A 367 -1.38 -0.09 -0.36
CA PHE A 367 -2.53 -0.70 -1.03
C PHE A 367 -2.66 -2.19 -0.69
N LYS A 368 -1.56 -2.95 -0.78
CA LYS A 368 -1.51 -4.38 -0.46
C LYS A 368 -2.04 -4.67 0.95
N LEU A 369 -1.52 -3.98 1.96
CA LEU A 369 -1.97 -4.16 3.34
C LEU A 369 -3.39 -3.65 3.60
N SER A 370 -3.83 -2.63 2.85
CA SER A 370 -5.18 -2.05 2.99
C SER A 370 -6.25 -2.90 2.32
N GLN A 371 -5.93 -3.62 1.25
CA GLN A 371 -6.87 -4.41 0.45
C GLN A 371 -7.66 -5.41 1.30
N THR A 372 -6.98 -6.22 2.13
CA THR A 372 -7.61 -7.21 3.00
C THR A 372 -8.64 -6.57 3.94
N ARG A 373 -8.32 -5.40 4.51
CA ARG A 373 -9.20 -4.66 5.43
C ARG A 373 -10.41 -4.06 4.70
N ILE A 374 -10.19 -3.46 3.54
CA ILE A 374 -11.25 -2.85 2.71
C ILE A 374 -12.25 -3.91 2.27
N VAL A 375 -11.78 -5.07 1.78
CA VAL A 375 -12.64 -6.18 1.35
C VAL A 375 -13.45 -6.73 2.52
N ASN A 376 -12.84 -6.86 3.70
CA ASN A 376 -13.54 -7.32 4.91
C ASN A 376 -14.60 -6.31 5.38
N PHE A 377 -14.30 -5.01 5.34
CA PHE A 377 -15.27 -3.95 5.63
C PHE A 377 -16.44 -3.99 4.64
N TYR A 378 -16.15 -4.08 3.35
CA TYR A 378 -17.16 -4.18 2.30
C TYR A 378 -18.09 -5.39 2.49
N ARG A 379 -17.50 -6.56 2.81
CA ARG A 379 -18.27 -7.78 3.11
C ARG A 379 -19.19 -7.58 4.32
N LYS A 380 -18.75 -6.87 5.37
CA LYS A 380 -19.60 -6.53 6.52
C LYS A 380 -20.75 -5.59 6.12
N CYS A 381 -20.50 -4.58 5.29
CA CYS A 381 -21.54 -3.68 4.78
C CYS A 381 -22.59 -4.43 3.96
N ILE A 382 -22.19 -5.32 3.05
CA ILE A 382 -23.13 -6.16 2.30
C ILE A 382 -23.95 -7.04 3.25
N LYS A 383 -23.33 -7.65 4.25
CA LYS A 383 -24.04 -8.48 5.25
C LYS A 383 -25.11 -7.69 5.99
N LEU A 384 -24.83 -6.44 6.36
CA LEU A 384 -25.80 -5.54 6.99
C LEU A 384 -26.96 -5.20 6.04
N ILE A 385 -26.66 -4.86 4.78
CA ILE A 385 -27.66 -4.51 3.76
C ILE A 385 -28.56 -5.70 3.42
N THR A 386 -27.99 -6.91 3.36
CA THR A 386 -28.72 -8.14 2.98
C THR A 386 -29.38 -8.86 4.16
N ARG A 387 -29.27 -8.34 5.40
CA ARG A 387 -29.83 -8.95 6.62
C ARG A 387 -29.52 -10.46 6.76
N GLY A 388 -28.38 -10.92 6.24
CA GLY A 388 -27.95 -12.33 6.31
C GLY A 388 -28.52 -13.26 5.22
N ASN A 389 -29.38 -12.81 4.30
CA ASN A 389 -29.95 -13.68 3.25
C ASN A 389 -28.92 -14.18 2.23
N TYR A 390 -27.78 -13.50 2.09
CA TYR A 390 -26.72 -13.87 1.14
C TYR A 390 -26.02 -15.19 1.50
N GLU A 391 -25.79 -15.47 2.79
CA GLU A 391 -25.13 -16.73 3.19
C GLU A 391 -26.05 -17.94 3.14
N VAL A 392 -27.38 -17.76 3.21
CA VAL A 392 -28.35 -18.86 3.11
C VAL A 392 -28.29 -19.54 1.72
N PHE A 393 -27.95 -18.80 0.67
CA PHE A 393 -27.75 -19.38 -0.67
C PHE A 393 -26.38 -20.07 -0.79
N ASN A 394 -25.29 -19.41 -0.38
CA ASN A 394 -23.94 -19.98 -0.52
C ASN A 394 -23.70 -21.22 0.37
N ASN A 395 -24.37 -21.31 1.52
CA ASN A 395 -24.25 -22.44 2.46
C ASN A 395 -25.22 -23.60 2.13
N LYS A 396 -26.31 -23.34 1.37
CA LYS A 396 -27.17 -24.39 0.81
C LYS A 396 -26.49 -25.12 -0.35
N ASP A 397 -25.72 -24.40 -1.16
CA ASP A 397 -25.00 -24.96 -2.31
C ASP A 397 -23.81 -25.83 -1.87
N LYS A 398 -23.07 -25.45 -0.81
CA LYS A 398 -22.04 -26.33 -0.20
C LYS A 398 -22.59 -27.67 0.26
N LYS A 399 -23.83 -27.69 0.77
CA LYS A 399 -24.52 -28.94 1.14
C LYS A 399 -25.04 -29.74 -0.05
N LEU A 400 -25.19 -29.12 -1.22
CA LEU A 400 -25.67 -29.75 -2.45
C LEU A 400 -24.53 -30.30 -3.33
N ASP A 401 -23.31 -29.76 -3.20
CA ASP A 401 -22.09 -30.33 -3.81
C ASP A 401 -21.47 -31.45 -2.94
N ASP A 402 -21.72 -31.45 -1.63
CA ASP A 402 -21.27 -32.50 -0.69
C ASP A 402 -22.27 -33.67 -0.52
N SER A 403 -23.40 -33.68 -1.25
CA SER A 403 -24.43 -34.76 -1.24
C SER A 403 -24.62 -35.33 -2.64
#